data_AF-A0A7C1XTC1-F1
#
_entry.id   AF-A0A7C1XTC1-F1
#
_cell.length_a   1.000
_cell.length_b   1.000
_cell.length_c   1.000
_cell.angle_alpha   90.00
_cell.angle_beta   90.00
_cell.angle_gamma   90.00
#
_symmetry.space_group_name_H-M   'P 1'
#
loop_
_entity.id
_entity.type
_entity.pdbx_description
1 polymer ?
#
loop_
_entity_poly.entity_id
_entity_poly.type
_entity_poly.pdbx_seq_one_letter_code
_entity_poly.pdbx_strand_id
1 'polypeptide(L)'
;MVADGSLREEPVMKKRIVHTAAGNAMSREDGFILIIALLSLLALTAIGILAITTSTTEVMVAGNTRLREVGLSAADSGIELSEPILRNTDNLRFTDISVTELSARMDTLQAERNCVSQLNNDTENFPINVGGSSVSVDIDYVNAGDPGPGYALEEGGPPIVKKNYIINATSRGDSGSEVTVGAVYFLVGWCD
;
A
#
# COMPACT_ATOMS: atom_id res chain seq x y z
N MET A 1 105.53 -65.41 -36.88
CA MET A 1 105.99 -64.05 -36.51
C MET A 1 104.76 -63.17 -36.47
N VAL A 2 104.59 -62.47 -35.36
CA VAL A 2 103.36 -61.86 -34.83
C VAL A 2 102.87 -60.63 -35.63
N ALA A 3 101.55 -60.48 -35.76
CA ALA A 3 100.76 -59.24 -35.58
C ALA A 3 99.29 -59.59 -35.91
N ASP A 4 98.41 -59.81 -34.92
CA ASP A 4 97.69 -58.78 -34.15
C ASP A 4 96.94 -57.78 -35.04
N GLY A 5 95.63 -57.99 -35.15
CA GLY A 5 94.70 -57.23 -35.97
C GLY A 5 93.38 -57.06 -35.24
N SER A 6 93.44 -56.33 -34.13
CA SER A 6 92.32 -55.82 -33.34
C SER A 6 91.25 -55.19 -34.24
N LEU A 7 90.11 -55.87 -34.37
CA LEU A 7 88.88 -55.28 -34.92
C LEU A 7 88.29 -54.35 -33.85
N ARG A 8 88.39 -53.04 -34.12
CA ARG A 8 87.77 -51.98 -33.34
C ARG A 8 86.28 -51.93 -33.64
N GLU A 9 85.45 -52.17 -32.64
CA GLU A 9 84.01 -51.90 -32.68
C GLU A 9 83.79 -50.37 -32.70
N GLU A 10 83.07 -49.87 -33.71
CA GLU A 10 82.62 -48.48 -33.73
C GLU A 10 81.47 -48.27 -32.73
N PRO A 11 81.49 -47.22 -31.89
CA PRO A 11 80.37 -46.93 -31.03
C PRO A 11 79.22 -46.32 -31.84
N VAL A 12 78.12 -47.05 -31.97
CA VAL A 12 76.86 -46.53 -32.51
C VAL A 12 76.36 -45.40 -31.61
N MET A 13 76.43 -44.18 -32.12
CA MET A 13 75.97 -42.98 -31.43
C MET A 13 74.43 -43.00 -31.33
N LYS A 14 73.92 -43.44 -30.17
CA LYS A 14 72.49 -43.45 -29.85
C LYS A 14 72.02 -42.00 -29.70
N LYS A 15 71.30 -41.49 -30.71
CA LYS A 15 70.72 -40.15 -30.72
C LYS A 15 69.76 -40.01 -29.52
N ARG A 16 70.18 -39.27 -28.49
CA ARG A 16 69.37 -39.01 -27.30
C ARG A 16 68.25 -38.06 -27.70
N ILE A 17 67.02 -38.57 -27.81
CA ILE A 17 65.83 -37.74 -27.87
C ILE A 17 65.73 -37.05 -26.52
N VAL A 18 66.09 -35.77 -26.49
CA VAL A 18 65.86 -34.91 -25.33
C VAL A 18 64.35 -34.66 -25.31
N HIS A 19 63.64 -35.39 -24.47
CA HIS A 19 62.29 -35.00 -24.07
C HIS A 19 62.44 -33.71 -23.27
N THR A 20 62.37 -32.57 -23.95
CA THR A 20 62.20 -31.28 -23.31
C THR A 20 60.90 -31.37 -22.53
N ALA A 21 61.01 -31.43 -21.21
CA ALA A 21 59.90 -31.53 -20.29
C ALA A 21 58.98 -30.30 -20.45
N ALA A 22 57.95 -30.44 -21.28
CA ALA A 22 56.78 -29.58 -21.31
C ALA A 22 55.88 -29.86 -20.09
N GLY A 23 56.47 -29.91 -18.89
CA GLY A 23 55.85 -30.51 -17.72
C GLY A 23 56.11 -29.75 -16.43
N ASN A 24 56.19 -28.42 -16.47
CA ASN A 24 56.34 -27.62 -15.24
C ASN A 24 55.67 -26.23 -15.27
N ALA A 25 54.91 -25.88 -16.31
CA ALA A 25 54.08 -24.66 -16.30
C ALA A 25 52.69 -24.88 -15.66
N MET A 26 52.24 -26.13 -15.55
CA MET A 26 50.82 -26.45 -15.31
C MET A 26 50.41 -26.53 -13.83
N SER A 27 51.33 -26.40 -12.86
CA SER A 27 51.01 -26.60 -11.43
C SER A 27 50.77 -25.29 -10.64
N ARG A 28 51.03 -24.12 -11.23
CA ARG A 28 50.84 -22.81 -10.59
C ARG A 28 49.54 -22.12 -10.99
N GLU A 29 48.92 -22.51 -12.09
CA GLU A 29 47.68 -21.91 -12.61
C GLU A 29 46.43 -22.47 -11.89
N ASP A 30 46.48 -23.71 -11.42
CA ASP A 30 45.35 -24.41 -10.77
C ASP A 30 44.86 -23.72 -9.49
N GLY A 31 45.78 -23.18 -8.67
CA GLY A 31 45.42 -22.45 -7.45
C GLY A 31 44.75 -21.10 -7.72
N PHE A 32 45.14 -20.45 -8.82
CA PHE A 32 44.57 -19.17 -9.23
C PHE A 32 43.14 -19.31 -9.76
N ILE A 33 42.87 -20.40 -10.48
CA ILE A 33 41.52 -20.75 -10.95
C ILE A 33 40.56 -20.93 -9.75
N LEU A 34 41.01 -21.58 -8.68
CA LEU A 34 40.20 -21.75 -7.47
C LEU A 34 39.85 -20.40 -6.82
N ILE A 35 40.81 -19.46 -6.77
CA ILE A 35 40.59 -18.12 -6.20
C ILE A 35 39.57 -17.35 -7.04
N ILE A 36 39.70 -17.36 -8.37
CA ILE A 36 38.73 -16.71 -9.26
C ILE A 36 37.35 -17.33 -9.11
N ALA A 37 37.25 -18.66 -9.04
CA ALA A 37 35.99 -19.35 -8.84
C ALA A 37 35.34 -18.95 -7.50
N LEU A 38 36.13 -18.87 -6.43
CA LEU A 38 35.63 -18.46 -5.10
C LEU A 38 35.18 -16.99 -5.08
N LEU A 39 35.95 -16.09 -5.70
CA LEU A 39 35.59 -14.67 -5.82
C LEU A 39 34.35 -14.47 -6.70
N SER A 40 34.23 -15.23 -7.79
CA SER A 40 33.06 -15.18 -8.67
C SER A 40 31.82 -15.71 -7.95
N LEU A 41 31.95 -16.80 -7.19
CA LEU A 41 30.87 -17.35 -6.37
C LEU A 41 30.44 -16.36 -5.29
N LEU A 42 31.39 -15.72 -4.60
CA LEU A 42 31.12 -14.67 -3.62
C LEU A 42 30.36 -13.49 -4.24
N ALA A 43 30.81 -13.00 -5.40
CA ALA A 43 30.18 -11.90 -6.12
C ALA A 43 28.75 -12.27 -6.53
N LEU A 44 28.54 -13.45 -7.11
CA LEU A 44 27.22 -13.97 -7.46
C LEU A 44 26.30 -14.10 -6.23
N THR A 45 26.84 -14.55 -5.09
CA THR A 45 26.08 -14.67 -3.83
C THR A 45 25.65 -13.30 -3.32
N ALA A 46 26.56 -12.31 -3.35
CA ALA A 46 26.22 -10.94 -2.96
C ALA A 46 25.14 -10.33 -3.86
N ILE A 47 25.24 -10.51 -5.17
CA ILE A 47 24.22 -10.06 -6.13
C ILE A 47 22.89 -10.79 -5.88
N GLY A 48 22.92 -12.10 -5.62
CA GLY A 48 21.74 -12.89 -5.31
C GLY A 48 21.03 -12.42 -4.04
N ILE A 49 21.78 -12.13 -2.98
CA ILE A 49 21.23 -11.58 -1.73
C ILE A 49 20.58 -10.22 -2.00
N LEU A 50 21.27 -9.32 -2.70
CA LEU A 50 20.74 -8.00 -3.03
C LEU A 50 19.42 -8.10 -3.82
N ALA A 51 19.38 -8.97 -4.83
CA ALA A 51 18.17 -9.20 -5.63
C ALA A 51 17.00 -9.72 -4.78
N ILE A 52 17.24 -10.67 -3.87
CA ILE A 52 16.21 -11.18 -2.96
C ILE A 52 15.73 -10.08 -2.02
N THR A 53 16.64 -9.31 -1.42
CA THR A 53 16.26 -8.22 -0.51
C THR A 53 15.39 -7.18 -1.21
N THR A 54 15.75 -6.75 -2.43
CA THR A 54 14.94 -5.83 -3.22
C THR A 54 13.54 -6.39 -3.47
N SER A 55 13.45 -7.66 -3.90
CA SER A 55 12.16 -8.31 -4.14
C SER A 55 11.29 -8.39 -2.87
N THR A 56 11.88 -8.71 -1.71
CA THR A 56 11.13 -8.71 -0.44
C THR A 56 10.62 -7.32 -0.07
N THR A 57 11.43 -6.27 -0.29
CA THR A 57 11.00 -4.90 -0.02
C THR A 57 9.90 -4.44 -0.96
N GLU A 58 9.96 -4.79 -2.24
CA GLU A 58 8.91 -4.46 -3.22
C GLU A 58 7.59 -5.12 -2.86
N VAL A 59 7.61 -6.38 -2.44
CA VAL A 59 6.39 -7.09 -1.99
C VAL A 59 5.81 -6.43 -0.75
N MET A 60 6.64 -6.02 0.22
CA MET A 60 6.17 -5.30 1.41
C MET A 60 5.54 -3.95 1.06
N VAL A 61 6.18 -3.18 0.18
CA VAL A 61 5.67 -1.89 -0.29
C VAL A 61 4.36 -2.08 -1.05
N ALA A 62 4.30 -3.03 -1.97
CA ALA A 62 3.08 -3.33 -2.75
C ALA A 62 1.93 -3.78 -1.85
N GLY A 63 2.22 -4.60 -0.83
CA GLY A 63 1.22 -5.03 0.15
C GLY A 63 0.64 -3.86 0.93
N ASN A 64 1.49 -2.96 1.43
CA ASN A 64 1.05 -1.78 2.18
C ASN A 64 0.26 -0.80 1.28
N THR A 65 0.75 -0.52 0.07
CA THR A 65 0.03 0.32 -0.90
C THR A 65 -1.36 -0.23 -1.18
N ARG A 66 -1.49 -1.56 -1.39
CA ARG A 66 -2.78 -2.20 -1.63
C ARG A 66 -3.72 -2.05 -0.43
N LEU A 67 -3.25 -2.29 0.80
CA LEU A 67 -4.07 -2.12 2.00
C LEU A 67 -4.56 -0.67 2.15
N ARG A 68 -3.69 0.29 1.85
CA ARG A 68 -4.04 1.71 1.87
C ARG A 68 -5.09 2.06 0.81
N GLU A 69 -4.97 1.56 -0.41
CA GLU A 69 -5.95 1.81 -1.49
C GLU A 69 -7.32 1.22 -1.16
N VAL A 70 -7.37 0.01 -0.60
CA VAL A 70 -8.61 -0.61 -0.15
C VAL A 70 -9.24 0.18 1.00
N GLY A 71 -8.43 0.54 2.01
CA GLY A 71 -8.89 1.35 3.14
C GLY A 71 -9.41 2.71 2.72
N LEU A 72 -8.71 3.37 1.78
CA LEU A 72 -9.13 4.66 1.21
C LEU A 72 -10.46 4.53 0.47
N SER A 73 -10.59 3.56 -0.44
CA SER A 73 -11.84 3.34 -1.18
C SER A 73 -13.03 3.02 -0.26
N ALA A 74 -12.79 2.29 0.83
CA ALA A 74 -13.82 1.99 1.82
C ALA A 74 -14.21 3.24 2.63
N ALA A 75 -13.24 4.03 3.07
CA ALA A 75 -13.49 5.30 3.77
C ALA A 75 -14.22 6.32 2.87
N ASP A 76 -13.82 6.46 1.61
CA ASP A 76 -14.49 7.31 0.62
C ASP A 76 -15.95 6.89 0.43
N SER A 77 -16.23 5.59 0.40
CA SER A 77 -17.61 5.09 0.35
C SER A 77 -18.42 5.53 1.57
N GLY A 78 -17.80 5.59 2.75
CA GLY A 78 -18.44 6.13 3.96
C GLY A 78 -18.81 7.61 3.83
N ILE A 79 -17.94 8.41 3.20
CA ILE A 79 -18.23 9.81 2.89
C ILE A 79 -19.41 9.93 1.91
N GLU A 80 -19.43 9.16 0.82
CA GLU A 80 -20.52 9.21 -0.17
C GLU A 80 -21.88 8.83 0.43
N LEU A 81 -21.91 7.94 1.42
CA LEU A 81 -23.14 7.54 2.13
C LEU A 81 -23.67 8.62 3.08
N SER A 82 -22.83 9.59 3.46
CA SER A 82 -23.22 10.67 4.38
C SER A 82 -24.14 11.71 3.72
N GLU A 83 -23.95 12.01 2.43
CA GLU A 83 -24.81 12.96 1.70
C GLU A 83 -26.30 12.57 1.75
N PRO A 84 -26.70 11.35 1.38
CA PRO A 84 -28.12 11.00 1.35
C PRO A 84 -28.71 10.93 2.79
N ILE A 85 -27.91 10.60 3.80
CA ILE A 85 -28.29 10.66 5.22
C ILE A 85 -28.56 12.11 5.64
N LEU A 86 -27.65 13.04 5.33
CA LEU A 86 -27.80 14.46 5.66
C LEU A 86 -28.99 15.10 4.94
N ARG A 87 -29.31 14.66 3.72
CA ARG A 87 -30.46 15.13 2.94
C ARG A 87 -31.80 14.54 3.37
N ASN A 88 -31.83 13.64 4.36
CA ASN A 88 -33.06 13.04 4.87
C ASN A 88 -33.91 12.37 3.77
N THR A 89 -33.29 11.59 2.89
CA THR A 89 -34.06 10.93 1.84
C THR A 89 -34.72 9.68 2.42
N ASP A 90 -36.01 9.75 2.73
CA ASP A 90 -36.81 8.68 3.35
C ASP A 90 -36.82 7.32 2.59
N ASN A 91 -36.26 7.29 1.38
CA ASN A 91 -36.20 6.12 0.51
C ASN A 91 -34.86 5.37 0.53
N LEU A 92 -33.94 5.72 1.42
CA LEU A 92 -32.65 5.02 1.52
C LEU A 92 -32.82 3.71 2.29
N ARG A 93 -32.54 2.60 1.60
CA ARG A 93 -32.40 1.29 2.21
C ARG A 93 -30.95 0.85 2.07
N PHE A 94 -30.20 0.91 3.17
CA PHE A 94 -28.89 0.29 3.23
C PHE A 94 -29.07 -1.20 3.52
N THR A 95 -28.38 -2.06 2.78
CA THR A 95 -28.42 -3.52 3.00
C THR A 95 -27.69 -3.94 4.27
N ASP A 96 -26.76 -3.11 4.73
CA ASP A 96 -25.83 -3.42 5.83
C ASP A 96 -26.12 -2.65 7.12
N ILE A 97 -27.10 -1.73 7.10
CA ILE A 97 -27.56 -0.97 8.27
C ILE A 97 -29.06 -1.21 8.40
N SER A 98 -29.53 -1.61 9.58
CA SER A 98 -30.95 -1.87 9.78
C SER A 98 -31.78 -0.59 9.60
N VAL A 99 -32.94 -0.68 8.94
CA VAL A 99 -33.82 0.47 8.67
C VAL A 99 -34.24 1.18 9.97
N THR A 100 -34.39 0.44 11.06
CA THR A 100 -34.68 0.97 12.40
C THR A 100 -33.53 1.80 12.98
N GLU A 101 -32.29 1.35 12.81
CA GLU A 101 -31.09 2.06 13.26
C GLU A 101 -30.83 3.30 12.40
N LEU A 102 -31.06 3.20 11.09
CA LEU A 102 -31.02 4.34 10.19
C LEU A 102 -32.09 5.38 10.54
N SER A 103 -33.33 4.95 10.81
CA SER A 103 -34.44 5.86 11.17
C SER A 103 -34.16 6.60 12.48
N ALA A 104 -33.70 5.91 13.52
CA ALA A 104 -33.34 6.56 14.79
C ALA A 104 -32.20 7.58 14.64
N ARG A 105 -31.25 7.31 13.73
CA ARG A 105 -30.16 8.23 13.40
C ARG A 105 -30.58 9.40 12.54
N MET A 106 -31.51 9.16 11.60
CA MET A 106 -32.15 10.24 10.89
C MET A 106 -32.78 11.16 11.92
N ASP A 107 -33.55 10.65 12.89
CA ASP A 107 -34.21 11.41 13.96
C ASP A 107 -33.23 12.24 14.83
N THR A 108 -32.08 11.69 15.24
CA THR A 108 -31.05 12.45 15.99
C THR A 108 -30.45 13.56 15.14
N LEU A 109 -30.09 13.28 13.88
CA LEU A 109 -29.62 14.30 12.95
C LEU A 109 -30.71 15.34 12.64
N GLN A 110 -32.00 14.96 12.60
CA GLN A 110 -33.09 15.92 12.44
C GLN A 110 -33.15 16.88 13.62
N ALA A 111 -32.94 16.38 14.86
CA ALA A 111 -32.89 17.22 16.04
C ALA A 111 -31.71 18.21 16.02
N GLU A 112 -30.56 17.80 15.48
CA GLU A 112 -29.39 18.67 15.27
C GLU A 112 -29.53 19.64 14.09
N ARG A 113 -30.39 19.33 13.11
CA ARG A 113 -30.73 20.23 11.99
C ARG A 113 -31.54 21.45 12.42
N ASN A 114 -32.10 21.47 13.62
CA ASN A 114 -32.83 22.61 14.15
C ASN A 114 -31.85 23.77 14.41
N CYS A 115 -32.15 24.96 13.90
CA CYS A 115 -31.22 26.09 13.79
C CYS A 115 -30.75 26.73 15.12
N VAL A 116 -30.84 26.01 16.24
CA VAL A 116 -30.63 26.51 17.59
C VAL A 116 -29.73 25.60 18.46
N SER A 117 -29.51 24.33 18.17
CA SER A 117 -28.81 23.48 19.16
C SER A 117 -27.29 23.41 18.99
N GLN A 118 -26.66 23.55 20.15
CA GLN A 118 -25.24 23.50 20.47
C GLN A 118 -24.57 22.25 19.91
N LEU A 119 -23.29 22.38 19.53
CA LEU A 119 -22.38 21.25 19.31
C LEU A 119 -22.57 20.24 20.45
N ASN A 120 -23.34 19.19 20.20
CA ASN A 120 -22.97 17.93 20.80
C ASN A 120 -21.95 17.38 19.82
N ASN A 121 -20.71 17.26 20.29
CA ASN A 121 -19.70 16.48 19.60
C ASN A 121 -20.18 15.03 19.71
N ASP A 122 -21.17 14.66 18.90
CA ASP A 122 -21.71 13.33 18.88
C ASP A 122 -20.53 12.40 18.60
N THR A 123 -20.36 11.42 19.49
CA THR A 123 -19.29 10.44 19.39
C THR A 123 -19.78 9.20 18.62
N GLU A 124 -21.02 9.21 18.13
CA GLU A 124 -21.70 8.10 17.45
C GLU A 124 -21.36 7.99 15.97
N ASN A 125 -20.10 7.63 15.78
CA ASN A 125 -19.64 6.79 14.69
C ASN A 125 -20.69 5.73 14.30
N PHE A 126 -21.20 5.73 13.06
CA PHE A 126 -21.87 4.54 12.53
C PHE A 126 -20.88 3.63 11.84
N PRO A 127 -20.87 2.33 12.19
CA PRO A 127 -20.13 1.34 11.42
C PRO A 127 -20.88 0.98 10.14
N ILE A 128 -20.15 0.94 9.03
CA ILE A 128 -20.58 0.45 7.72
C ILE A 128 -19.60 -0.63 7.30
N ASN A 129 -20.08 -1.75 6.77
CA ASN A 129 -19.21 -2.76 6.19
C ASN A 129 -19.13 -2.56 4.68
N VAL A 130 -17.95 -2.20 4.18
CA VAL A 130 -17.70 -1.99 2.75
C VAL A 130 -16.63 -2.96 2.30
N GLY A 131 -17.00 -3.95 1.48
CA GLY A 131 -16.03 -4.89 0.89
C GLY A 131 -15.21 -5.70 1.91
N GLY A 132 -15.77 -5.96 3.09
CA GLY A 132 -15.08 -6.67 4.19
C GLY A 132 -14.28 -5.78 5.15
N SER A 133 -14.19 -4.47 4.88
CA SER A 133 -13.60 -3.49 5.82
C SER A 133 -14.69 -2.84 6.66
N SER A 134 -14.40 -2.59 7.94
CA SER A 134 -15.31 -1.86 8.84
C SER A 134 -15.00 -0.37 8.74
N VAL A 135 -15.98 0.45 8.36
CA VAL A 135 -15.85 1.89 8.15
C VAL A 135 -16.67 2.61 9.21
N SER A 136 -16.04 3.49 9.96
CA SER A 136 -16.65 4.31 11.00
C SER A 136 -16.88 5.71 10.44
N VAL A 137 -18.13 6.14 10.27
CA VAL A 137 -18.43 7.49 9.76
C VAL A 137 -18.92 8.38 10.90
N ASP A 138 -18.27 9.53 11.02
CA ASP A 138 -18.50 10.57 12.00
C ASP A 138 -18.95 11.85 11.28
N ILE A 139 -20.05 12.45 11.72
CA ILE A 139 -20.67 13.62 11.07
C ILE A 139 -20.86 14.70 12.13
N ASP A 140 -20.09 15.78 12.00
CA ASP A 140 -20.15 16.93 12.88
C ASP A 140 -20.88 18.09 12.22
N TYR A 141 -21.90 18.64 12.87
CA TYR A 141 -22.46 19.93 12.50
C TYR A 141 -21.56 21.08 12.98
N VAL A 142 -21.17 21.96 12.07
CA VAL A 142 -20.24 23.07 12.38
C VAL A 142 -21.01 24.34 12.70
N ASN A 143 -21.82 24.81 11.76
CA ASN A 143 -22.60 26.03 11.88
C ASN A 143 -23.64 26.16 10.77
N ALA A 144 -24.59 27.05 10.98
CA ALA A 144 -25.49 27.57 9.96
C ALA A 144 -25.23 29.05 9.75
N GLY A 145 -25.41 29.53 8.51
CA GLY A 145 -25.24 30.93 8.16
C GLY A 145 -26.08 31.34 6.97
N ASP A 146 -25.85 32.58 6.53
CA ASP A 146 -26.46 33.15 5.33
C ASP A 146 -26.18 32.23 4.11
N PRO A 147 -27.22 31.79 3.37
CA PRO A 147 -27.02 30.98 2.18
C PRO A 147 -26.35 31.74 1.03
N GLY A 148 -26.21 33.06 1.15
CA GLY A 148 -25.57 33.92 0.16
C GLY A 148 -26.54 34.47 -0.87
N PRO A 149 -26.06 35.26 -1.85
CA PRO A 149 -26.91 35.90 -2.85
C PRO A 149 -27.54 34.85 -3.79
N GLY A 150 -28.82 35.03 -4.11
CA GLY A 150 -29.57 34.15 -5.03
C GLY A 150 -30.66 33.30 -4.38
N TYR A 151 -30.77 33.32 -3.06
CA TYR A 151 -31.87 32.71 -2.32
C TYR A 151 -32.90 33.79 -1.94
N ALA A 152 -34.15 33.61 -2.36
CA ALA A 152 -35.24 34.49 -1.95
C ALA A 152 -35.77 34.02 -0.60
N LEU A 153 -35.73 34.90 0.40
CA LEU A 153 -36.45 34.68 1.65
C LEU A 153 -37.92 34.95 1.36
N GLU A 154 -38.77 33.92 1.43
CA GLU A 154 -40.21 34.12 1.35
C GLU A 154 -40.68 34.93 2.58
N GLU A 155 -41.47 35.98 2.34
CA GLU A 155 -42.02 36.80 3.40
C GLU A 155 -43.01 35.97 4.23
N GLY A 156 -42.60 35.61 5.46
CA GLY A 156 -43.38 34.75 6.36
C GLY A 156 -43.07 33.25 6.28
N GLY A 157 -42.14 32.83 5.42
CA GLY A 157 -41.63 31.45 5.39
C GLY A 157 -40.52 31.21 6.41
N PRO A 158 -40.19 29.93 6.72
CA PRO A 158 -39.02 29.62 7.54
C PRO A 158 -37.74 30.19 6.90
N PRO A 159 -36.71 30.57 7.67
CA PRO A 159 -35.48 31.08 7.08
C PRO A 159 -34.73 29.98 6.33
N ILE A 160 -34.26 30.29 5.11
CA ILE A 160 -33.31 29.45 4.37
C ILE A 160 -31.91 29.71 4.94
N VAL A 161 -31.19 28.64 5.30
CA VAL A 161 -29.83 28.72 5.82
C VAL A 161 -28.89 27.78 5.09
N LYS A 162 -27.61 28.13 5.03
CA LYS A 162 -26.53 27.21 4.67
C LYS A 162 -25.99 26.55 5.93
N LYS A 163 -26.16 25.23 6.04
CA LYS A 163 -25.63 24.37 7.10
C LYS A 163 -24.31 23.77 6.64
N ASN A 164 -23.26 23.85 7.45
CA ASN A 164 -21.96 23.26 7.17
C ASN A 164 -21.72 22.06 8.10
N TYR A 165 -21.17 20.99 7.52
CA TYR A 165 -20.86 19.74 8.20
C TYR A 165 -19.42 19.34 7.92
N ILE A 166 -18.74 18.79 8.91
CA ILE A 166 -17.47 18.08 8.76
C ILE A 166 -17.78 16.59 8.89
N ILE A 167 -17.20 15.79 8.00
CA ILE A 167 -17.47 14.36 7.93
C ILE A 167 -16.15 13.64 7.91
N ASN A 168 -15.93 12.73 8.86
CA ASN A 168 -14.76 11.88 8.91
C ASN A 168 -15.17 10.42 8.75
N ALA A 169 -14.60 9.73 7.77
CA ALA A 169 -14.79 8.30 7.58
C ALA A 169 -13.47 7.58 7.85
N THR A 170 -13.49 6.65 8.80
CA THR A 170 -12.32 5.86 9.19
C THR A 170 -12.53 4.40 8.84
N SER A 171 -11.82 3.90 7.84
CA SER A 171 -11.80 2.47 7.49
C SER A 171 -10.77 1.72 8.32
N ARG A 172 -11.18 0.58 8.87
CA ARG A 172 -10.34 -0.42 9.54
C ARG A 172 -10.35 -1.70 8.73
N GLY A 173 -9.19 -2.02 8.16
CA GLY A 173 -8.95 -3.26 7.44
C GLY A 173 -8.30 -4.34 8.30
N ASP A 174 -8.10 -5.51 7.71
CA ASP A 174 -7.38 -6.62 8.35
C ASP A 174 -5.97 -6.20 8.79
N SER A 175 -5.47 -6.82 9.86
CA SER A 175 -4.13 -6.55 10.44
C SER A 175 -3.96 -5.18 11.10
N GLY A 176 -5.05 -4.47 11.41
CA GLY A 176 -5.01 -3.20 12.14
C GLY A 176 -4.65 -1.99 11.28
N SER A 177 -4.76 -2.11 9.95
CA SER A 177 -4.61 -0.98 9.03
C SER A 177 -5.78 -0.01 9.21
N GLU A 178 -5.50 1.27 9.43
CA GLU A 178 -6.50 2.32 9.59
C GLU A 178 -6.26 3.44 8.56
N VAL A 179 -7.32 3.88 7.88
CA VAL A 179 -7.30 4.99 6.92
C VAL A 179 -8.47 5.91 7.23
N THR A 180 -8.19 7.21 7.38
CA THR A 180 -9.22 8.23 7.63
C THR A 180 -9.28 9.21 6.46
N VAL A 181 -10.50 9.50 6.02
CA VAL A 181 -10.84 10.51 5.01
C VAL A 181 -11.73 11.55 5.66
N GLY A 182 -11.45 12.83 5.39
CA GLY A 182 -12.25 13.95 5.86
C GLY A 182 -12.88 14.70 4.68
N ALA A 183 -14.12 15.10 4.83
CA ALA A 183 -14.84 15.93 3.86
C ALA A 183 -15.61 17.05 4.57
N VAL A 184 -15.87 18.13 3.84
CA VAL A 184 -16.71 19.24 4.31
C VAL A 184 -17.91 19.35 3.38
N TYR A 185 -19.11 19.22 3.95
CA TYR A 185 -20.36 19.32 3.22
C TYR A 185 -21.10 20.60 3.59
N PHE A 186 -21.80 21.17 2.61
CA PHE A 186 -22.71 22.28 2.84
C PHE A 186 -24.07 21.97 2.23
N LEU A 187 -25.10 22.14 3.03
CA LEU A 187 -26.48 21.98 2.61
C LEU A 187 -27.21 23.30 2.75
N VAL A 188 -27.91 23.71 1.70
CA VAL A 188 -28.81 24.85 1.75
C VAL A 188 -30.24 24.33 1.82
N GLY A 189 -30.97 24.75 2.84
CA GLY A 189 -32.33 24.30 3.08
C GLY A 189 -33.03 25.11 4.17
N TRP A 190 -34.26 24.75 4.45
CA TRP A 190 -35.09 25.41 5.46
C TRP A 190 -34.60 25.06 6.88
N CYS A 191 -34.76 26.02 7.79
CA CYS A 191 -34.81 25.75 9.22
C CYS A 191 -36.22 25.27 9.56
N ASP A 192 -36.36 24.00 9.92
CA ASP A 192 -37.57 23.48 10.55
C ASP A 192 -37.61 23.84 12.04
#